data_AF-A0A7J7WRN7-F1
#
_entry.id   AF-A0A7J7WRN7-F1
#
_cell.length_a   1.000
_cell.length_b   1.000
_cell.length_c   1.000
_cell.angle_alpha   90.00
_cell.angle_beta   90.00
_cell.angle_gamma   90.00
#
_symmetry.space_group_name_H-M   'P 1'
#
loop_
_entity.id
_entity.type
_entity.pdbx_description
1 polymer ?
#
loop_
_entity_poly.entity_id
_entity_poly.type
_entity_poly.pdbx_seq_one_letter_code
_entity_poly.pdbx_strand_id
1 'polypeptide(L)'
;MKSLLILGLVLLSVTVQGKVYERCELARTLKRLGMDGFKGISLPNWVCLAQWESSYNTRATNYNPGSKSTDYGIFQINSRYWCNDGKTPKAVNACGISCNGKTK
;
A
#
# COMPACT_ATOMS: atom_id res chain seq x y z
N MET A 1 -34.61 -17.88 -7.03
CA MET A 1 -34.01 -17.48 -5.73
C MET A 1 -32.51 -17.76 -5.65
N LYS A 2 -32.03 -18.98 -5.98
CA LYS A 2 -30.58 -19.31 -5.97
C LYS A 2 -29.74 -18.43 -6.91
N SER A 3 -30.22 -18.11 -8.11
CA SER A 3 -29.48 -17.26 -9.06
C SER A 3 -29.33 -15.80 -8.58
N LEU A 4 -30.31 -15.27 -7.84
CA LEU A 4 -30.23 -13.92 -7.24
C LEU A 4 -29.21 -13.87 -6.10
N LEU A 5 -29.09 -14.95 -5.32
CA LEU A 5 -28.09 -15.09 -4.25
C LEU A 5 -26.66 -15.19 -4.81
N ILE A 6 -26.47 -15.96 -5.89
CA ILE A 6 -25.17 -16.07 -6.58
C ILE A 6 -24.78 -14.72 -7.21
N LEU A 7 -25.72 -14.03 -7.86
CA LEU A 7 -25.47 -12.71 -8.45
C LEU A 7 -25.11 -11.66 -7.37
N GLY A 8 -25.79 -11.71 -6.22
CA GLY A 8 -25.48 -10.86 -5.06
C GLY A 8 -24.09 -11.11 -4.47
N LEU A 9 -23.63 -12.37 -4.42
CA LEU A 9 -22.31 -12.72 -3.90
C LEU A 9 -21.17 -12.25 -4.81
N VAL A 10 -21.36 -12.30 -6.12
CA VAL A 10 -20.38 -11.81 -7.12
C VAL A 10 -20.25 -10.28 -7.05
N LEU A 11 -21.35 -9.55 -6.87
CA LEU A 11 -21.36 -8.08 -6.76
C LEU A 11 -20.69 -7.57 -5.47
N LEU A 12 -20.64 -8.38 -4.40
CA LEU A 12 -19.99 -8.03 -3.13
C LEU A 12 -18.47 -8.20 -3.14
N SER A 13 -17.90 -8.74 -4.22
CA SER A 13 -16.48 -9.07 -4.31
C SER A 13 -15.66 -7.93 -4.90
N VAL A 14 -15.71 -6.72 -4.31
CA VAL A 14 -14.72 -5.68 -4.64
C VAL A 14 -13.39 -6.08 -3.98
N THR A 15 -12.67 -6.97 -4.63
CA THR A 15 -11.31 -7.32 -4.19
C THR A 15 -10.39 -6.16 -4.53
N VAL A 16 -9.73 -5.56 -3.53
CA VAL A 16 -8.57 -4.69 -3.78
C VAL A 16 -7.47 -5.60 -4.29
N GLN A 17 -7.36 -5.69 -5.61
CA GLN A 17 -6.40 -6.54 -6.27
C GLN A 17 -5.05 -5.84 -6.24
N GLY A 18 -4.12 -6.37 -5.44
CA GLY A 18 -2.77 -5.83 -5.43
C GLY A 18 -2.04 -6.11 -6.74
N LYS A 19 -1.06 -5.26 -7.06
CA LYS A 19 -0.42 -5.15 -8.37
C LYS A 19 1.09 -5.10 -8.22
N VAL A 20 1.81 -5.70 -9.16
CA VAL A 20 3.23 -5.42 -9.39
C VAL A 20 3.31 -4.45 -10.57
N TYR A 21 3.89 -3.28 -10.36
CA TYR A 21 4.03 -2.29 -11.42
C TYR A 21 5.28 -2.56 -12.26
N GLU A 22 5.19 -2.28 -13.55
CA GLU A 22 6.37 -2.08 -14.38
C GLU A 22 7.04 -0.73 -14.04
N ARG A 23 8.36 -0.64 -14.14
CA ARG A 23 9.12 0.57 -13.75
C ARG A 23 8.58 1.86 -14.39
N CYS A 24 8.39 1.85 -15.71
CA CYS A 24 7.90 3.02 -16.44
C CYS A 24 6.40 3.28 -16.21
N GLU A 25 5.63 2.26 -15.84
CA GLU A 25 4.24 2.42 -15.44
C GLU A 25 4.13 3.13 -14.09
N LEU A 26 4.95 2.71 -13.11
CA LEU A 26 5.04 3.37 -11.82
C LEU A 26 5.50 4.82 -11.98
N ALA A 27 6.55 5.07 -12.76
CA ALA A 27 7.05 6.43 -12.99
C ALA A 27 5.97 7.37 -13.56
N ARG A 28 5.20 6.92 -14.57
CA ARG A 28 4.07 7.68 -15.12
C ARG A 28 2.98 7.93 -14.07
N THR A 29 2.68 6.91 -13.27
CA THR A 29 1.67 7.01 -12.20
C THR A 29 2.09 8.04 -11.14
N LEU A 30 3.33 7.95 -10.63
CA LEU A 30 3.87 8.87 -9.64
C LEU A 30 3.97 10.30 -10.16
N LYS A 31 4.38 10.48 -11.41
CA LYS A 31 4.40 11.81 -12.06
C LYS A 31 2.99 12.41 -12.12
N ARG A 32 1.99 11.62 -12.55
CA ARG A 32 0.58 12.05 -12.59
C ARG A 32 0.04 12.41 -11.20
N LEU A 33 0.50 11.72 -10.16
CA LEU A 33 0.13 12.00 -8.76
C LEU A 33 0.92 13.18 -8.14
N GLY A 34 1.75 13.88 -8.91
CA GLY A 34 2.48 15.06 -8.43
C GLY A 34 3.70 14.76 -7.57
N MET A 35 4.23 13.53 -7.63
CA MET A 35 5.40 13.15 -6.83
C MET A 35 6.72 13.69 -7.39
N ASP A 36 6.76 14.07 -8.67
CA ASP A 36 7.95 14.65 -9.31
C ASP A 36 8.23 16.06 -8.76
N GLY A 37 9.23 16.18 -7.88
CA GLY A 37 9.57 17.42 -7.19
C GLY A 37 8.82 17.64 -5.89
N PHE A 38 7.99 16.69 -5.44
CA PHE A 38 7.28 16.81 -4.16
C PHE A 38 8.28 16.93 -3.01
N LYS A 39 8.18 18.03 -2.26
CA LYS A 39 9.13 18.38 -1.19
C LYS A 39 10.60 18.38 -1.65
N GLY A 40 10.86 18.70 -2.93
CA GLY A 40 12.19 18.72 -3.52
C GLY A 40 12.75 17.34 -3.92
N ILE A 41 11.95 16.27 -3.82
CA ILE A 41 12.37 14.91 -4.15
C ILE A 41 12.01 14.61 -5.61
N SER A 42 13.03 14.32 -6.42
CA SER A 42 12.86 14.04 -7.85
C SER A 42 12.16 12.69 -8.11
N LEU A 43 11.48 12.56 -9.26
CA LEU A 43 10.80 11.31 -9.64
C LEU A 43 11.71 10.06 -9.62
N PRO A 44 12.97 10.08 -10.09
CA PRO A 44 13.83 8.91 -10.03
C PRO A 44 14.09 8.40 -8.61
N ASN A 45 14.12 9.28 -7.60
CA ASN A 45 14.27 8.87 -6.21
C ASN A 45 13.07 8.05 -5.72
N TRP A 46 11.85 8.46 -6.06
CA TRP A 46 10.64 7.69 -5.72
C TRP A 46 10.59 6.33 -6.41
N VAL A 47 11.01 6.26 -7.67
CA VAL A 47 11.10 4.98 -8.41
C VAL A 47 12.17 4.08 -7.81
N CYS A 48 13.34 4.64 -7.45
CA CYS A 48 14.41 3.91 -6.78
C CYS A 48 13.96 3.35 -5.42
N LEU A 49 13.30 4.16 -4.60
CA LEU A 49 12.71 3.74 -3.33
C LEU A 49 11.78 2.54 -3.53
N ALA A 50 10.81 2.65 -4.44
CA ALA A 50 9.85 1.57 -4.67
C ALA A 50 10.49 0.26 -5.21
N GLN A 51 11.58 0.36 -5.98
CA GLN A 51 12.33 -0.80 -6.46
C GLN A 51 12.94 -1.58 -5.29
N TRP A 52 13.62 -0.89 -4.38
CA TRP A 52 14.38 -1.53 -3.32
C TRP A 52 13.53 -1.93 -2.13
N GLU A 53 12.45 -1.20 -1.86
CA GLU A 53 11.54 -1.50 -0.75
C GLU A 53 10.63 -2.70 -1.06
N SER A 54 10.12 -2.80 -2.30
CA SER A 54 9.05 -3.75 -2.60
C SER A 54 9.16 -4.45 -3.95
N SER A 55 10.19 -4.15 -4.76
CA SER A 55 10.23 -4.55 -6.18
C SER A 55 8.94 -4.17 -6.91
N TYR A 56 8.44 -2.96 -6.65
CA TYR A 56 7.20 -2.41 -7.21
C TYR A 56 5.91 -3.16 -6.86
N ASN A 57 5.93 -4.07 -5.88
CA ASN A 57 4.79 -4.88 -5.48
C ASN A 57 3.94 -4.16 -4.42
N THR A 58 2.69 -3.80 -4.76
CA THR A 58 1.77 -3.13 -3.83
C THR A 58 1.26 -4.04 -2.70
N ARG A 59 1.53 -5.36 -2.77
CA ARG A 59 1.21 -6.33 -1.71
C ARG A 59 2.40 -6.72 -0.84
N ALA A 60 3.58 -6.14 -1.08
CA ALA A 60 4.76 -6.45 -0.28
C ALA A 60 4.49 -6.17 1.19
N THR A 61 4.85 -7.11 2.05
CA THR A 61 4.78 -6.95 3.50
C THR A 61 6.03 -7.53 4.13
N ASN A 62 6.59 -6.82 5.10
CA ASN A 62 7.74 -7.28 5.86
C ASN A 62 7.47 -7.17 7.37
N TYR A 63 7.54 -8.29 8.09
CA TYR A 63 7.34 -8.29 9.54
C TYR A 63 8.65 -8.01 10.27
N ASN A 64 8.61 -7.12 11.27
CA ASN A 64 9.76 -6.70 12.06
C ASN A 64 9.65 -7.28 13.49
N PRO A 65 10.35 -8.37 13.83
CA PRO A 65 10.15 -9.06 15.11
C PRO A 65 10.51 -8.21 16.34
N GLY A 66 11.54 -7.36 16.24
CA GLY A 66 12.02 -6.55 17.35
C GLY A 66 11.02 -5.48 17.82
N SER A 67 10.32 -4.86 16.88
CA SER A 67 9.29 -3.84 17.16
C SER A 67 7.86 -4.39 17.17
N LYS A 68 7.67 -5.64 16.73
CA LYS A 68 6.36 -6.25 16.44
C LYS A 68 5.51 -5.41 15.48
N SER A 69 6.15 -4.68 14.58
CA SER A 69 5.50 -3.89 13.52
C SER A 69 5.59 -4.61 12.17
N THR A 70 4.83 -4.16 11.18
CA THR A 70 4.90 -4.66 9.80
C THR A 70 4.98 -3.48 8.84
N ASP A 71 5.81 -3.61 7.80
CA ASP A 71 5.88 -2.66 6.69
C ASP A 71 4.93 -3.07 5.58
N TYR A 72 4.24 -2.12 4.96
CA TYR A 72 3.16 -2.39 4.01
C TYR A 72 3.33 -1.68 2.67
N GLY A 73 3.07 -2.44 1.61
CA GLY A 73 2.85 -1.95 0.26
C GLY A 73 4.11 -1.47 -0.45
N ILE A 74 3.90 -0.69 -1.51
CA ILE A 74 4.94 -0.35 -2.48
C ILE A 74 6.08 0.50 -1.90
N PHE A 75 5.81 1.23 -0.82
CA PHE A 75 6.78 2.06 -0.10
C PHE A 75 7.14 1.53 1.29
N GLN A 76 6.73 0.29 1.63
CA GLN A 76 7.01 -0.34 2.92
C GLN A 76 6.67 0.57 4.12
N ILE A 77 5.46 1.11 4.12
CA ILE A 77 4.97 2.02 5.17
C ILE A 77 4.77 1.25 6.48
N ASN A 78 5.49 1.64 7.53
CA ASN A 78 5.51 0.94 8.81
C ASN A 78 4.28 1.21 9.70
N SER A 79 3.70 0.14 10.25
CA SER A 79 2.52 0.19 11.14
C SER A 79 2.76 0.75 12.54
N ARG A 80 4.01 0.95 12.97
CA ARG A 80 4.31 1.57 14.28
C ARG A 80 3.92 3.05 14.30
N TYR A 81 4.01 3.71 13.15
CA TYR A 81 3.94 5.17 13.04
C TYR A 81 2.86 5.69 12.08
N TRP A 82 2.68 5.01 10.95
CA TRP A 82 2.01 5.63 9.80
C TRP A 82 0.59 5.14 9.58
N CYS A 83 0.34 3.84 9.74
CA CYS A 83 -0.96 3.21 9.47
C CYS A 83 -1.37 2.27 10.61
N ASN A 84 -2.66 1.98 10.72
CA ASN A 84 -3.18 1.04 11.71
C ASN A 84 -3.40 -0.37 11.11
N ASP A 85 -2.75 -1.38 11.67
CA ASP A 85 -2.94 -2.80 11.34
C ASP A 85 -3.69 -3.60 12.41
N GLY A 86 -4.07 -2.95 13.52
CA GLY A 86 -4.81 -3.55 14.63
C GLY A 86 -4.00 -4.48 15.54
N LYS A 87 -2.71 -4.71 15.27
CA LYS A 87 -1.87 -5.67 16.00
C LYS A 87 -0.54 -5.10 16.48
N THR A 88 -0.08 -3.97 15.93
CA THR A 88 1.19 -3.35 16.31
C THR A 88 1.09 -2.66 17.68
N PRO A 89 1.92 -3.04 18.67
CA PRO A 89 1.83 -2.48 20.02
C PRO A 89 2.19 -0.98 20.07
N LYS A 90 1.43 -0.22 20.87
CA LYS A 90 1.65 1.21 21.16
C LYS A 90 1.69 2.10 19.90
N ALA A 91 1.18 1.63 18.76
CA ALA A 91 1.26 2.31 17.48
C ALA A 91 0.53 3.66 17.48
N VAL A 92 1.02 4.58 16.64
CA VAL A 92 0.29 5.77 16.21
C VAL A 92 -0.10 5.63 14.75
N ASN A 93 -1.09 6.40 14.31
CA ASN A 93 -1.62 6.35 12.95
C ASN A 93 -1.56 7.74 12.31
N ALA A 94 -0.35 8.21 12.03
CA ALA A 94 -0.15 9.58 11.53
C ALA A 94 -0.87 9.84 10.20
N CYS A 95 -1.02 8.83 9.33
CA CYS A 95 -1.76 8.97 8.07
C CYS A 95 -3.28 8.80 8.23
N GLY A 96 -3.78 8.35 9.39
CA GLY A 96 -5.21 8.15 9.63
C GLY A 96 -5.86 7.03 8.80
N ILE A 97 -5.09 6.04 8.34
CA ILE A 97 -5.55 4.98 7.42
C ILE A 97 -5.37 3.56 8.01
N SER A 98 -6.07 2.57 7.43
CA SER A 98 -5.77 1.16 7.64
C SER A 98 -4.58 0.73 6.76
N CYS A 99 -3.66 -0.08 7.30
CA CYS A 99 -2.55 -0.63 6.52
C CYS A 99 -3.00 -1.57 5.39
N ASN A 100 -4.21 -2.14 5.48
CA ASN A 100 -4.74 -3.08 4.48
C ASN A 100 -5.45 -2.39 3.30
N GLY A 101 -5.33 -1.07 3.15
CA GLY A 101 -5.96 -0.33 2.05
C GLY A 101 -7.49 -0.28 2.11
N LYS A 102 -8.10 -0.77 3.19
CA LYS A 102 -9.52 -0.56 3.47
C LYS A 102 -9.67 0.85 4.04
N THR A 103 -9.89 1.83 3.18
CA THR A 103 -10.46 3.11 3.61
C THR A 103 -11.83 2.84 4.23
N LYS A 104 -12.12 3.50 5.36
CA LYS A 104 -13.50 3.57 5.87
C LYS A 104 -14.40 4.26 4.88
#